data_AF-A0A956AP93-F1
#
_entry.id   AF-A0A956AP93-F1
#
_cell.length_a   1.000
_cell.length_b   1.000
_cell.length_c   1.000
_cell.angle_alpha   90.00
_cell.angle_beta   90.00
_cell.angle_gamma   90.00
#
_symmetry.space_group_name_H-M   'P 1'
#
loop_
_entity.id
_entity.type
_entity.pdbx_description
1 polymer ?
#
loop_
_entity_poly.entity_id
_entity_poly.type
_entity_poly.pdbx_seq_one_letter_code
_entity_poly.pdbx_strand_id
1 'polypeptide(L)'
;MDPALRSDFLRALRRDLPGAFQEADGGVVILPGNRDQVALALALAYQYRQQLRVPGQPASDGRTDAFVLDLMRMTDVIKFDEPSRIAHVQAGMRVHALEDELRRRGLSLGAHSSARDFEVGEWLALGAPGARDNADDVVDQIVAGLEVVLPDGRPIAIRPAPRRAVGPDLVSAYIGARGRLGVIVGAHVVARLRVESTPVGYLFPTRDGAEQALAWIRGKGVRPLRAYVQDAPEGSALRLKLATGDGVAEACREVARATAVALGGVLIDAKLELPKARAPQGAPASAIVTELAARLDPRGVLG
;
A
#
# COMPACT_ATOMS: atom_id res chain seq x y z
N MET A 1 9.62 -30.36 9.84
CA MET A 1 9.20 -30.51 8.44
C MET A 1 9.63 -31.89 8.00
N ASP A 2 8.79 -32.65 7.30
CA ASP A 2 9.19 -33.98 6.78
C ASP A 2 10.23 -33.78 5.65
N PRO A 3 11.49 -34.24 5.84
CA PRO A 3 12.54 -34.08 4.83
C PRO A 3 12.21 -34.76 3.49
N ALA A 4 11.39 -35.83 3.49
CA ALA A 4 10.98 -36.52 2.28
C ALA A 4 10.07 -35.62 1.42
N LEU A 5 9.08 -34.96 2.03
CA LEU A 5 8.18 -34.02 1.34
C LEU A 5 8.92 -32.83 0.75
N ARG A 6 9.98 -32.35 1.42
CA ARG A 6 10.83 -31.27 0.88
C ARG A 6 11.56 -31.71 -0.38
N SER A 7 12.18 -32.89 -0.35
CA SER A 7 12.91 -33.46 -1.49
C SER A 7 11.98 -33.70 -2.69
N ASP A 8 10.79 -34.24 -2.43
CA ASP A 8 9.80 -34.48 -3.47
C ASP A 8 9.24 -33.18 -4.06
N PHE A 9 9.04 -32.14 -3.24
CA PHE A 9 8.67 -30.81 -3.73
C PHE A 9 9.74 -30.22 -4.65
N LEU A 10 11.02 -30.29 -4.27
CA LEU A 10 12.13 -29.82 -5.13
C LEU A 10 12.20 -30.59 -6.45
N ARG A 11 11.94 -31.91 -6.42
CA ARG A 11 11.87 -32.74 -7.63
C ARG A 11 10.70 -32.29 -8.52
N ALA A 12 9.55 -31.99 -7.94
CA ALA A 12 8.39 -31.49 -8.67
C ALA A 12 8.67 -30.10 -9.28
N LEU A 13 9.26 -29.17 -8.53
CA LEU A 13 9.67 -27.85 -9.05
C LEU A 13 10.62 -27.98 -10.24
N ARG A 14 11.62 -28.87 -10.17
CA ARG A 14 12.56 -29.14 -11.28
C ARG A 14 11.88 -29.66 -12.54
N ARG A 15 10.88 -30.53 -12.36
CA ARG A 15 10.14 -31.16 -13.46
C ARG A 15 9.15 -30.18 -14.10
N ASP A 16 8.38 -29.47 -13.27
CA ASP A 16 7.17 -28.76 -13.68
C ASP A 16 7.37 -27.24 -13.85
N LEU A 17 8.41 -26.67 -13.23
CA LEU A 17 8.79 -25.26 -13.31
C LEU A 17 10.25 -25.09 -13.75
N PRO A 18 10.66 -25.67 -14.90
CA PRO A 18 12.05 -25.61 -15.35
C PRO A 18 12.50 -24.16 -15.58
N GLY A 19 13.63 -23.77 -14.97
CA GLY A 19 14.18 -22.41 -15.10
C GLY A 19 13.37 -21.32 -14.38
N ALA A 20 12.41 -21.69 -13.54
CA ALA A 20 11.61 -20.77 -12.73
C ALA A 20 11.86 -20.95 -11.22
N PHE A 21 12.99 -21.51 -10.83
CA PHE A 21 13.45 -21.48 -9.43
C PHE A 21 14.98 -21.45 -9.34
N GLN A 22 15.50 -20.93 -8.23
CA GLN A 22 16.92 -20.84 -7.90
C GLN A 22 17.12 -21.29 -6.45
N GLU A 23 18.22 -21.99 -6.18
CA GLU A 23 18.62 -22.39 -4.83
C GLU A 23 19.75 -21.46 -4.37
N ALA A 24 19.60 -20.81 -3.21
CA ALA A 24 20.58 -19.89 -2.64
C ALA A 24 20.61 -20.01 -1.11
N ASP A 25 21.80 -20.18 -0.53
CA ASP A 25 22.07 -20.17 0.93
C ASP A 25 21.08 -20.99 1.78
N GLY A 26 20.69 -22.18 1.31
CA GLY A 26 19.75 -23.10 1.99
C GLY A 26 18.26 -22.86 1.69
N GLY A 27 17.93 -21.70 1.12
CA GLY A 27 16.60 -21.33 0.65
C GLY A 27 16.38 -21.62 -0.83
N VAL A 28 15.11 -21.61 -1.25
CA VAL A 28 14.72 -21.76 -2.65
C VAL A 28 13.79 -20.63 -3.04
N VAL A 29 14.14 -19.90 -4.10
CA VAL A 29 13.34 -18.82 -4.66
C VAL A 29 12.70 -19.30 -5.96
N ILE A 30 11.37 -19.27 -6.02
CA ILE A 30 10.57 -19.57 -7.21
C ILE A 30 10.28 -18.25 -7.91
N LEU A 31 10.70 -18.16 -9.16
CA LEU A 31 10.67 -16.98 -10.04
C LEU A 31 9.75 -17.27 -11.24
N PRO A 32 8.42 -17.30 -11.07
CA PRO A 32 7.48 -17.47 -12.16
C PRO A 32 7.53 -16.28 -13.13
N GLY A 33 7.45 -16.56 -14.43
CA GLY A 33 7.32 -15.54 -15.49
C GLY A 33 5.88 -15.24 -15.90
N ASN A 34 4.90 -15.99 -15.38
CA ASN A 34 3.48 -15.79 -15.69
C ASN A 34 2.58 -16.35 -14.58
N ARG A 35 1.28 -16.03 -14.68
CA ARG A 35 0.24 -16.49 -13.75
C ARG A 35 0.17 -18.00 -13.61
N ASP A 36 0.29 -18.74 -14.70
CA ASP A 36 0.10 -20.19 -14.68
C ASP A 36 1.26 -20.88 -13.93
N GLN A 37 2.47 -20.33 -14.01
CA GLN A 37 3.59 -20.76 -13.19
C GLN A 37 3.40 -20.44 -11.69
N VAL A 38 2.76 -19.31 -11.35
CA VAL A 38 2.36 -19.00 -9.96
C VAL A 38 1.34 -20.03 -9.45
N ALA A 39 0.31 -20.32 -10.25
CA ALA A 39 -0.71 -21.33 -9.95
C ALA A 39 -0.09 -22.70 -9.68
N LEU A 40 0.83 -23.13 -10.55
CA LEU A 40 1.52 -24.39 -10.40
C LEU A 40 2.41 -24.42 -9.15
N ALA A 41 3.16 -23.35 -8.87
CA ALA A 41 4.00 -23.26 -7.68
C ALA A 41 3.19 -23.39 -6.38
N LEU A 42 2.05 -22.69 -6.29
CA LEU A 42 1.16 -22.75 -5.13
C LEU A 42 0.49 -24.11 -5.00
N ALA A 43 -0.02 -24.69 -6.09
CA ALA A 43 -0.62 -26.02 -6.09
C ALA A 43 0.36 -27.10 -5.63
N LEU A 44 1.61 -27.06 -6.12
CA LEU A 44 2.67 -27.97 -5.68
C LEU A 44 2.98 -27.78 -4.20
N ALA A 45 3.13 -26.54 -3.73
CA ALA A 45 3.39 -26.29 -2.32
C ALA A 45 2.25 -26.77 -1.42
N TYR A 46 1.01 -26.60 -1.86
CA TYR A 46 -0.17 -27.14 -1.19
C TYR A 46 -0.14 -28.68 -1.12
N GLN A 47 0.11 -29.35 -2.26
CA GLN A 47 0.19 -30.81 -2.36
C GLN A 47 1.29 -31.40 -1.46
N TYR A 48 2.48 -30.78 -1.46
CA TYR A 48 3.63 -31.25 -0.70
C TYR A 48 3.73 -30.63 0.71
N ARG A 49 2.71 -29.87 1.14
CA ARG A 49 2.62 -29.21 2.46
C ARG A 49 3.83 -28.34 2.79
N GLN A 50 4.34 -27.63 1.79
CA GLN A 50 5.45 -26.69 1.94
C GLN A 50 4.92 -25.28 2.17
N GLN A 51 5.55 -24.56 3.10
CA GLN A 51 5.24 -23.14 3.31
C GLN A 51 6.01 -22.31 2.28
N LEU A 52 5.27 -21.54 1.48
CA LEU A 52 5.81 -20.52 0.62
C LEU A 52 5.65 -19.15 1.28
N ARG A 53 6.75 -18.42 1.41
CA ARG A 53 6.70 -16.98 1.64
C ARG A 53 6.27 -16.31 0.34
N VAL A 54 5.21 -15.53 0.40
CA VAL A 54 4.65 -14.81 -0.75
C VAL A 54 4.80 -13.29 -0.57
N PRO A 55 4.65 -12.48 -1.63
CA PRO A 55 4.75 -11.02 -1.53
C PRO A 55 3.85 -10.41 -0.44
N GLY A 56 4.39 -9.44 0.31
CA GLY A 56 3.71 -8.77 1.42
C GLY A 56 3.85 -9.43 2.79
N GLN A 57 4.45 -10.64 2.86
CA GLN A 57 4.80 -11.30 4.13
C GLN A 57 6.21 -10.88 4.59
N PRO A 58 6.42 -10.62 5.90
CA PRO A 58 7.73 -10.29 6.42
C PRO A 58 8.72 -11.42 6.15
N ALA A 59 10.01 -11.09 6.07
CA ALA A 59 11.06 -12.08 6.08
C ALA A 59 10.96 -12.90 7.39
N SER A 60 11.09 -14.22 7.29
CA SER A 60 11.21 -15.05 8.49
C SER A 60 12.51 -14.70 9.22
N ASP A 61 12.43 -14.68 10.54
CA ASP A 61 13.43 -14.43 11.57
C ASP A 61 14.59 -15.45 11.62
N GLY A 62 15.13 -15.83 10.46
CA GLY A 62 16.31 -16.70 10.35
C GLY A 62 16.04 -18.14 9.93
N ARG A 63 14.88 -18.45 9.35
CA ARG A 63 14.65 -19.75 8.70
C ARG A 63 15.37 -19.81 7.35
N THR A 64 16.59 -20.33 7.38
CA THR A 64 17.46 -20.65 6.24
C THR A 64 16.92 -21.76 5.32
N ASP A 65 15.70 -22.23 5.55
CA ASP A 65 15.02 -23.31 4.82
C ASP A 65 13.73 -22.86 4.11
N ALA A 66 13.48 -21.53 4.02
CA ALA A 66 12.26 -20.98 3.44
C ALA A 66 12.18 -21.10 1.91
N PHE A 67 11.02 -21.53 1.40
CA PHE A 67 10.65 -21.36 0.00
C PHE A 67 10.05 -19.96 -0.18
N VAL A 68 10.51 -19.23 -1.19
CA VAL A 68 10.05 -17.86 -1.49
C VAL A 68 9.44 -17.86 -2.88
N LEU A 69 8.27 -17.26 -3.03
CA LEU A 69 7.68 -16.93 -4.31
C LEU A 69 7.94 -15.45 -4.60
N ASP A 70 8.66 -15.16 -5.67
CA ASP A 70 9.06 -13.81 -6.06
C ASP A 70 8.57 -13.51 -7.49
N LEU A 71 7.80 -12.44 -7.64
CA LEU A 71 7.12 -12.11 -8.89
C LEU A 71 7.96 -11.22 -9.81
N MET A 72 9.23 -10.94 -9.49
CA MET A 72 10.10 -9.98 -10.21
C MET A 72 10.25 -10.19 -11.72
N ARG A 73 9.84 -11.35 -12.27
CA ARG A 73 9.83 -11.62 -13.72
C ARG A 73 8.51 -11.22 -14.40
N MET A 74 7.47 -10.89 -13.65
CA MET A 74 6.16 -10.48 -14.11
C MET A 74 6.04 -8.95 -14.02
N THR A 75 6.66 -8.23 -14.95
CA THR A 75 6.87 -6.77 -14.86
C THR A 75 6.16 -5.96 -15.96
N ASP A 76 5.30 -6.59 -16.75
CA ASP A 76 4.68 -5.95 -17.92
C ASP A 76 3.41 -5.16 -17.59
N VAL A 77 3.19 -4.08 -18.34
CA VAL A 77 1.87 -3.47 -18.52
C VAL A 77 1.18 -4.18 -19.67
N ILE A 78 0.27 -5.10 -19.34
CA ILE A 78 -0.45 -5.97 -20.30
C ILE A 78 -1.38 -5.16 -21.20
N LYS A 79 -2.06 -4.16 -20.65
CA LYS A 79 -3.01 -3.32 -21.38
C LYS A 79 -3.14 -1.96 -20.73
N PHE A 80 -3.31 -0.92 -21.52
CA PHE A 80 -3.76 0.39 -21.06
C PHE A 80 -5.06 0.77 -21.76
N ASP A 81 -6.10 1.05 -20.97
CA ASP A 81 -7.39 1.53 -21.45
C ASP A 81 -7.44 3.06 -21.33
N GLU A 82 -7.21 3.76 -22.43
CA GLU A 82 -7.08 5.23 -22.45
C GLU A 82 -8.32 5.98 -21.97
N PRO A 83 -9.55 5.66 -22.44
CA PRO A 83 -10.77 6.34 -21.99
C PRO A 83 -10.97 6.25 -20.47
N SER A 84 -10.76 5.07 -19.90
CA SER A 84 -10.94 4.82 -18.46
C SER A 84 -9.70 5.16 -17.63
N ARG A 85 -8.54 5.36 -18.28
CA ARG A 85 -7.21 5.48 -17.66
C ARG A 85 -6.89 4.32 -16.72
N ILE A 86 -7.21 3.09 -17.13
CA ILE A 86 -6.93 1.88 -16.34
C ILE A 86 -5.75 1.14 -16.98
N ALA A 87 -4.70 0.91 -16.19
CA ALA A 87 -3.58 0.05 -16.58
C ALA A 87 -3.77 -1.35 -16.00
N HIS A 88 -3.80 -2.37 -16.84
CA HIS A 88 -3.63 -3.75 -16.42
C HIS A 88 -2.13 -4.05 -16.36
N VAL A 89 -1.63 -4.29 -15.15
CA VAL A 89 -0.20 -4.44 -14.83
C VAL A 89 0.03 -5.74 -14.07
N GLN A 90 1.14 -6.41 -14.38
CA GLN A 90 1.61 -7.57 -13.64
C GLN A 90 2.17 -7.18 -12.27
N ALA A 91 1.94 -8.04 -11.27
CA ALA A 91 2.22 -7.74 -9.87
C ALA A 91 3.71 -7.56 -9.53
N GLY A 92 4.64 -8.10 -10.33
CA GLY A 92 6.08 -7.94 -10.10
C GLY A 92 6.65 -6.62 -10.58
N MET A 93 5.88 -5.82 -11.32
CA MET A 93 6.32 -4.51 -11.78
C MET A 93 6.60 -3.60 -10.58
N ARG A 94 7.73 -2.90 -10.58
CA ARG A 94 8.02 -1.90 -9.53
C ARG A 94 7.09 -0.70 -9.69
N VAL A 95 6.61 -0.16 -8.57
CA VAL A 95 5.71 1.00 -8.57
C VAL A 95 6.33 2.21 -9.27
N HIS A 96 7.63 2.46 -9.11
CA HIS A 96 8.31 3.55 -9.84
C HIS A 96 8.34 3.34 -11.35
N ALA A 97 8.56 2.10 -11.81
CA ALA A 97 8.59 1.78 -13.24
C ALA A 97 7.20 1.99 -13.85
N LEU A 98 6.15 1.62 -13.12
CA LEU A 98 4.77 1.89 -13.51
C LEU A 98 4.45 3.39 -13.55
N GLU A 99 4.89 4.16 -12.55
CA GLU A 99 4.79 5.63 -12.56
C GLU A 99 5.52 6.24 -13.77
N ASP A 100 6.67 5.70 -14.17
CA ASP A 100 7.42 6.19 -15.33
C ASP A 100 6.68 5.89 -16.66
N GLU A 101 6.06 4.71 -16.80
CA GLU A 101 5.21 4.39 -17.95
C GLU A 101 3.98 5.30 -18.02
N LEU A 102 3.33 5.56 -16.89
CA LEU A 102 2.19 6.47 -16.83
C LEU A 102 2.60 7.93 -17.10
N ARG A 103 3.79 8.34 -16.64
CA ARG A 103 4.31 9.70 -16.85
C ARG A 103 4.50 10.02 -18.33
N ARG A 104 4.92 9.05 -19.14
CA ARG A 104 5.02 9.20 -20.61
C ARG A 104 3.68 9.57 -21.26
N ARG A 105 2.56 9.25 -20.60
CA ARG A 105 1.18 9.52 -21.03
C ARG A 105 0.56 10.75 -20.34
N GLY A 106 1.34 11.52 -19.57
CA GLY A 106 0.83 12.64 -18.77
C GLY A 106 0.01 12.22 -17.55
N LEU A 107 0.16 10.96 -17.12
CA LEU A 107 -0.60 10.36 -16.03
C LEU A 107 0.30 10.01 -14.82
N SER A 108 -0.32 9.67 -13.70
CA SER A 108 0.36 9.21 -12.48
C SER A 108 -0.58 8.36 -11.62
N LEU A 109 -0.03 7.48 -10.78
CA LEU A 109 -0.77 6.84 -9.68
C LEU A 109 -0.90 7.77 -8.47
N GLY A 110 -0.05 8.80 -8.40
CA GLY A 110 0.07 9.66 -7.22
C GLY A 110 0.83 8.98 -6.07
N ALA A 111 1.60 7.92 -6.36
CA ALA A 111 2.37 7.19 -5.36
C ALA A 111 3.49 8.07 -4.78
N HIS A 112 3.66 8.02 -3.46
CA HIS A 112 4.73 8.69 -2.72
C HIS A 112 6.09 8.02 -3.02
N SER A 113 7.18 8.74 -2.77
CA SER A 113 8.54 8.22 -2.96
C SER A 113 8.81 6.96 -2.13
N SER A 114 8.19 6.83 -0.96
CA SER A 114 8.28 5.63 -0.10
C SER A 114 7.65 4.38 -0.71
N ALA A 115 6.79 4.52 -1.73
CA ALA A 115 6.15 3.39 -2.40
C ALA A 115 6.96 2.84 -3.58
N ARG A 116 7.99 3.59 -4.03
CA ARG A 116 8.68 3.39 -5.31
C ARG A 116 9.27 2.00 -5.49
N ASP A 117 9.88 1.48 -4.43
CA ASP A 117 10.67 0.26 -4.52
C ASP A 117 9.83 -1.00 -4.31
N PHE A 118 8.56 -0.89 -3.91
CA PHE A 118 7.70 -2.07 -3.85
C PHE A 118 7.35 -2.57 -5.25
N GLU A 119 7.17 -3.89 -5.36
CA GLU A 119 6.44 -4.48 -6.47
C GLU A 119 4.94 -4.19 -6.30
N VAL A 120 4.19 -4.04 -7.39
CA VAL A 120 2.76 -3.69 -7.33
C VAL A 120 1.96 -4.69 -6.47
N GLY A 121 2.21 -5.99 -6.59
CA GLY A 121 1.53 -7.01 -5.80
C GLY A 121 1.85 -6.91 -4.32
N GLU A 122 3.13 -6.72 -3.96
CA GLU A 122 3.56 -6.51 -2.57
C GLU A 122 2.96 -5.23 -2.00
N TRP A 123 3.05 -4.13 -2.74
CA TRP A 123 2.51 -2.83 -2.36
C TRP A 123 1.03 -2.94 -2.02
N LEU A 124 0.23 -3.58 -2.89
CA LEU A 124 -1.19 -3.81 -2.65
C LEU A 124 -1.45 -4.76 -1.47
N ALA A 125 -0.67 -5.84 -1.35
CA ALA A 125 -0.77 -6.78 -0.24
C ALA A 125 -0.44 -6.15 1.13
N LEU A 126 0.34 -5.05 1.14
CA LEU A 126 0.64 -4.24 2.33
C LEU A 126 -0.38 -3.13 2.60
N GLY A 127 -1.42 -2.99 1.78
CA GLY A 127 -2.42 -1.93 1.92
C GLY A 127 -2.09 -0.66 1.15
N ALA A 128 -1.24 -0.75 0.13
CA ALA A 128 -0.79 0.35 -0.72
C ALA A 128 -0.20 1.54 0.06
N PRO A 129 0.80 1.32 0.96
CA PRO A 129 1.38 2.41 1.74
C PRO A 129 1.98 3.49 0.82
N GLY A 130 1.78 4.75 1.20
CA GLY A 130 2.23 5.88 0.38
C GLY A 130 1.46 6.05 -0.92
N ALA A 131 0.32 5.39 -1.11
CA ALA A 131 -0.59 5.73 -2.17
C ALA A 131 -1.05 7.20 -2.12
N ARG A 132 -1.74 7.63 -3.17
CA ARG A 132 -2.47 8.89 -3.15
C ARG A 132 -3.50 8.86 -2.02
N ASP A 133 -3.63 9.96 -1.28
CA ASP A 133 -4.63 10.07 -0.22
C ASP A 133 -6.01 10.13 -0.87
N ASN A 134 -6.85 9.12 -0.64
CA ASN A 134 -8.24 9.06 -1.13
C ASN A 134 -9.18 9.93 -0.28
N ALA A 135 -8.65 10.93 0.40
CA ALA A 135 -9.18 11.41 1.68
C ALA A 135 -10.55 12.09 1.63
N ASP A 136 -11.12 12.25 0.44
CA ASP A 136 -12.40 12.91 0.24
C ASP A 136 -13.32 12.23 -0.78
N ASP A 137 -12.87 11.13 -1.40
CA ASP A 137 -13.75 10.30 -2.22
C ASP A 137 -13.46 8.82 -1.92
N VAL A 138 -14.34 8.23 -1.13
CA VAL A 138 -14.30 6.79 -0.80
C VAL A 138 -14.46 5.92 -2.07
N VAL A 139 -14.92 6.53 -3.17
CA VAL A 139 -15.05 5.92 -4.51
C VAL A 139 -13.74 6.00 -5.31
N ASP A 140 -12.76 6.82 -4.92
CA ASP A 140 -11.45 6.96 -5.61
C ASP A 140 -10.55 5.76 -5.27
N GLN A 141 -10.93 4.58 -5.78
CA GLN A 141 -10.12 3.37 -5.64
C GLN A 141 -8.94 3.42 -6.62
N ILE A 142 -7.74 3.15 -6.10
CA ILE A 142 -6.51 3.00 -6.89
C ILE A 142 -6.57 1.73 -7.74
N VAL A 143 -7.34 0.73 -7.30
CA VAL A 143 -7.46 -0.58 -7.93
C VAL A 143 -8.91 -0.78 -8.36
N ALA A 144 -9.13 -0.87 -9.67
CA ALA A 144 -10.44 -1.20 -10.24
C ALA A 144 -10.71 -2.71 -10.28
N GLY A 145 -9.66 -3.53 -10.21
CA GLY A 145 -9.76 -4.99 -10.32
C GLY A 145 -8.43 -5.68 -10.02
N LEU A 146 -8.47 -6.99 -9.78
CA LEU A 146 -7.32 -7.80 -9.38
C LEU A 146 -7.32 -9.16 -10.08
N GLU A 147 -6.14 -9.69 -10.30
CA GLU A 147 -5.92 -11.10 -10.59
C GLU A 147 -5.18 -11.73 -9.41
N VAL A 148 -5.74 -12.81 -8.87
CA VAL A 148 -5.24 -13.48 -7.67
C VAL A 148 -5.14 -14.97 -7.95
N VAL A 149 -4.13 -15.61 -7.39
CA VAL A 149 -4.02 -17.07 -7.36
C VAL A 149 -4.18 -17.57 -5.93
N LEU A 150 -5.12 -18.47 -5.72
CA LEU A 150 -5.38 -19.07 -4.41
C LEU A 150 -4.28 -20.04 -3.98
N PRO A 151 -4.19 -20.40 -2.68
CA PRO A 151 -3.20 -21.35 -2.19
C PRO A 151 -3.24 -22.73 -2.86
N ASP A 152 -4.38 -23.16 -3.37
CA ASP A 152 -4.54 -24.42 -4.12
C ASP A 152 -4.23 -24.29 -5.62
N GLY A 153 -3.75 -23.12 -6.06
CA GLY A 153 -3.40 -22.81 -7.44
C GLY A 153 -4.56 -22.32 -8.30
N ARG A 154 -5.81 -22.26 -7.81
CA ARG A 154 -6.93 -21.76 -8.62
C ARG A 154 -6.80 -20.26 -8.87
N PRO A 155 -6.88 -19.78 -10.13
CA PRO A 155 -6.91 -18.36 -10.43
C PRO A 155 -8.30 -17.76 -10.19
N ILE A 156 -8.32 -16.54 -9.67
CA ILE A 156 -9.51 -15.70 -9.51
C ILE A 156 -9.25 -14.38 -10.25
N ALA A 157 -10.22 -13.95 -11.04
CA ALA A 157 -10.20 -12.67 -11.72
C ALA A 157 -11.35 -11.78 -11.23
N ILE A 158 -10.99 -10.62 -10.68
CA ILE A 158 -11.91 -9.58 -10.25
C ILE A 158 -11.89 -8.49 -11.33
N ARG A 159 -12.73 -8.67 -12.38
CA ARG A 159 -12.78 -7.82 -13.59
C ARG A 159 -12.89 -6.33 -13.30
N PRO A 160 -12.16 -5.40 -13.94
CA PRO A 160 -12.21 -3.97 -13.60
C PRO A 160 -13.63 -3.39 -13.67
N ALA A 161 -14.03 -2.63 -12.65
CA ALA A 161 -15.27 -1.89 -12.63
C ALA A 161 -15.11 -0.63 -11.76
N PRO A 162 -15.66 0.54 -12.16
CA PRO A 162 -15.62 1.74 -11.32
C PRO A 162 -16.33 1.56 -9.97
N ARG A 163 -17.42 0.78 -9.95
CA ARG A 163 -18.13 0.35 -8.74
C ARG A 163 -18.84 -0.98 -8.95
N ARG A 164 -19.12 -1.67 -7.84
CA ARG A 164 -19.83 -2.95 -7.80
C ARG A 164 -20.83 -2.98 -6.65
N ALA A 165 -21.93 -3.71 -6.85
CA ALA A 165 -22.92 -4.00 -5.82
C ALA A 165 -23.34 -5.48 -5.91
N VAL A 166 -22.34 -6.36 -5.84
CA VAL A 166 -22.48 -7.82 -6.04
C VAL A 166 -22.07 -8.62 -4.80
N GLY A 167 -22.33 -8.05 -3.62
CA GLY A 167 -21.90 -8.59 -2.34
C GLY A 167 -20.62 -7.92 -1.80
N PRO A 168 -19.85 -8.61 -0.94
CA PRO A 168 -18.62 -8.07 -0.35
C PRO A 168 -17.59 -7.63 -1.41
N ASP A 169 -16.87 -6.54 -1.13
CA ASP A 169 -15.81 -6.08 -2.01
C ASP A 169 -14.57 -6.98 -1.91
N LEU A 170 -14.43 -7.87 -2.89
CA LEU A 170 -13.30 -8.78 -2.97
C LEU A 170 -11.98 -8.06 -3.21
N VAL A 171 -11.95 -6.86 -3.82
CA VAL A 171 -10.71 -6.09 -3.97
C VAL A 171 -10.19 -5.69 -2.59
N SER A 172 -11.06 -5.14 -1.75
CA SER A 172 -10.73 -4.79 -0.36
C SER A 172 -10.31 -5.99 0.48
N ALA A 173 -10.84 -7.19 0.19
CA ALA A 173 -10.47 -8.40 0.92
C ALA A 173 -9.00 -8.81 0.69
N TYR A 174 -8.44 -8.56 -0.49
CA TYR A 174 -7.05 -8.92 -0.82
C TYR A 174 -6.03 -7.80 -0.52
N ILE A 175 -6.45 -6.54 -0.63
CA ILE A 175 -5.60 -5.40 -0.26
C ILE A 175 -5.32 -5.45 1.25
N GLY A 176 -4.05 -5.36 1.64
CA GLY A 176 -3.65 -5.47 3.06
C GLY A 176 -3.66 -6.90 3.64
N ALA A 177 -4.10 -7.91 2.88
CA ALA A 177 -4.16 -9.30 3.34
C ALA A 177 -2.77 -9.94 3.50
N ARG A 178 -1.70 -9.31 2.97
CA ARG A 178 -0.31 -9.80 3.03
C ARG A 178 -0.18 -11.24 2.53
N GLY A 179 -0.84 -11.54 1.40
CA GLY A 179 -0.79 -12.85 0.76
C GLY A 179 -1.50 -14.00 1.49
N ARG A 180 -2.23 -13.74 2.59
CA ARG A 180 -2.88 -14.79 3.40
C ARG A 180 -4.07 -15.46 2.73
N LEU A 181 -4.76 -14.74 1.84
CA LEU A 181 -5.94 -15.25 1.11
C LEU A 181 -5.59 -15.74 -0.29
N GLY A 182 -4.40 -15.44 -0.78
CA GLY A 182 -3.97 -15.68 -2.16
C GLY A 182 -2.89 -14.67 -2.57
N VAL A 183 -2.22 -14.95 -3.68
CA VAL A 183 -1.15 -14.12 -4.23
C VAL A 183 -1.73 -13.21 -5.32
N ILE A 184 -1.60 -11.90 -5.15
CA ILE A 184 -1.94 -10.93 -6.20
C ILE A 184 -0.89 -11.06 -7.31
N VAL A 185 -1.32 -11.43 -8.51
CA VAL A 185 -0.45 -11.66 -9.68
C VAL A 185 -0.61 -10.61 -10.78
N GLY A 186 -1.70 -9.85 -10.73
CA GLY A 186 -1.97 -8.72 -11.61
C GLY A 186 -2.98 -7.76 -10.99
N ALA A 187 -2.95 -6.51 -11.42
CA ALA A 187 -3.84 -5.46 -10.93
C ALA A 187 -4.30 -4.56 -12.08
N HIS A 188 -5.55 -4.10 -11.98
CA HIS A 188 -6.10 -3.06 -12.82
C HIS A 188 -6.05 -1.76 -12.03
N VAL A 189 -4.99 -0.97 -12.22
CA VAL A 189 -4.76 0.25 -11.46
C VAL A 189 -5.28 1.46 -12.24
N VAL A 190 -5.89 2.39 -11.52
CA VAL A 190 -6.49 3.57 -12.13
C VAL A 190 -5.51 4.73 -12.08
N ALA A 191 -5.12 5.23 -13.25
CA ALA A 191 -4.23 6.35 -13.41
C ALA A 191 -5.02 7.67 -13.44
N ARG A 192 -4.38 8.75 -12.99
CA ARG A 192 -4.95 10.10 -12.94
C ARG A 192 -4.10 11.06 -13.76
N LEU A 193 -4.69 12.16 -14.20
CA LEU A 193 -3.93 13.26 -14.81
C LEU A 193 -2.89 13.74 -13.82
N ARG A 194 -1.68 13.98 -14.32
CA ARG A 194 -0.64 14.61 -13.52
C ARG A 194 -0.99 16.07 -13.35
N VAL A 195 -1.17 16.50 -12.10
CA VAL A 195 -1.48 17.88 -11.75
C VAL A 195 -0.22 18.51 -11.17
N GLU A 196 0.12 19.72 -11.62
CA GLU A 196 1.15 20.51 -10.96
C GLU A 196 0.70 20.88 -9.54
N SER A 197 1.65 20.98 -8.62
CA SER A 197 1.29 21.14 -7.22
C SER A 197 2.38 21.80 -6.41
N THR A 198 1.97 22.55 -5.40
CA THR A 198 2.85 23.22 -4.45
C THR A 198 2.62 22.66 -3.05
N PRO A 199 3.70 22.29 -2.34
CA PRO A 199 3.58 21.96 -0.92
C PRO A 199 3.38 23.25 -0.13
N VAL A 200 2.52 23.20 0.90
CA VAL A 200 2.24 24.29 1.83
C VAL A 200 2.20 23.72 3.24
N GLY A 201 2.71 24.47 4.23
CA GLY A 201 2.74 24.04 5.63
C GLY A 201 2.16 25.09 6.56
N TYR A 202 1.43 24.66 7.59
CA TYR A 202 0.95 25.51 8.68
C TYR A 202 1.31 24.88 10.02
N LEU A 203 1.94 25.64 10.91
CA LEU A 203 2.26 25.23 12.27
C LEU A 203 1.12 25.61 13.21
N PHE A 204 0.70 24.66 14.03
CA PHE A 204 -0.29 24.84 15.09
C PHE A 204 0.33 24.49 16.45
N PRO A 205 -0.12 25.11 17.55
CA PRO A 205 0.37 24.76 18.90
C PRO A 205 0.06 23.32 19.31
N THR A 206 -1.01 22.73 18.78
CA THR A 206 -1.45 21.37 19.10
C THR A 206 -1.79 20.58 17.86
N ARG A 207 -1.66 19.25 17.98
CA ARG A 207 -2.07 18.30 16.94
C ARG A 207 -3.55 18.41 16.62
N ASP A 208 -4.40 18.52 17.65
CA ASP A 208 -5.84 18.69 17.49
C ASP A 208 -6.19 19.93 16.66
N GLY A 209 -5.47 21.05 16.87
CA GLY A 209 -5.66 22.26 16.07
C GLY A 209 -5.33 22.04 14.59
N ALA A 210 -4.21 21.35 14.31
CA ALA A 210 -3.82 21.01 12.94
C ALA A 210 -4.80 20.04 12.26
N GLU A 211 -5.29 19.04 12.99
CA GLU A 211 -6.27 18.07 12.49
C GLU A 211 -7.65 18.71 12.26
N GLN A 212 -8.10 19.59 13.16
CA GLN A 212 -9.31 20.39 12.97
C GLN A 212 -9.20 21.31 11.74
N ALA A 213 -8.05 21.96 11.54
CA ALA A 213 -7.81 22.78 10.37
C ALA A 213 -7.90 21.96 9.08
N LEU A 214 -7.28 20.77 9.03
CA LEU A 214 -7.42 19.86 7.90
C LEU A 214 -8.89 19.47 7.65
N ALA A 215 -9.64 19.15 8.71
CA ALA A 215 -11.05 18.81 8.62
C ALA A 215 -11.89 19.96 8.04
N TRP A 216 -11.69 21.20 8.51
CA TRP A 216 -12.40 22.37 8.00
C TRP A 216 -12.02 22.74 6.56
N ILE A 217 -10.74 22.61 6.21
CA ILE A 217 -10.26 22.81 4.83
C ILE A 217 -10.97 21.83 3.89
N ARG A 218 -11.05 20.55 4.27
CA ARG A 218 -11.82 19.53 3.52
C ARG A 218 -13.32 19.82 3.51
N GLY A 219 -13.89 20.23 4.65
CA GLY A 219 -15.31 20.58 4.76
C GLY A 219 -15.73 21.71 3.82
N LYS A 220 -14.81 22.62 3.49
CA LYS A 220 -15.02 23.71 2.51
C LYS A 220 -14.79 23.31 1.05
N GLY A 221 -14.64 22.02 0.77
CA GLY A 221 -14.47 21.50 -0.59
C GLY A 221 -13.04 21.52 -1.12
N VAL A 222 -12.04 21.92 -0.32
CA VAL A 222 -10.64 21.81 -0.74
C VAL A 222 -10.21 20.34 -0.65
N ARG A 223 -9.54 19.87 -1.71
CA ARG A 223 -9.11 18.48 -1.87
C ARG A 223 -7.60 18.42 -2.06
N PRO A 224 -6.81 18.36 -0.97
CA PRO A 224 -5.38 18.22 -1.10
C PRO A 224 -5.00 16.95 -1.85
N LEU A 225 -4.01 17.03 -2.74
CA LEU A 225 -3.42 15.86 -3.39
C LEU A 225 -2.75 14.93 -2.36
N ARG A 226 -2.29 15.52 -1.25
CA ARG A 226 -1.79 14.85 -0.05
C ARG A 226 -1.96 15.78 1.15
N ALA A 227 -2.29 15.22 2.30
CA ALA A 227 -2.35 15.96 3.54
C ALA A 227 -1.99 15.09 4.74
N TYR A 228 -1.11 15.56 5.60
CA TYR A 228 -0.75 14.88 6.85
C TYR A 228 -0.37 15.88 7.93
N VAL A 229 -0.55 15.47 9.18
CA VAL A 229 -0.10 16.20 10.36
C VAL A 229 1.13 15.49 10.90
N GLN A 230 2.17 16.28 11.19
CA GLN A 230 3.43 15.78 11.73
C GLN A 230 3.79 16.59 12.97
N ASP A 231 4.25 15.92 14.02
CA ASP A 231 4.74 16.59 15.22
C ASP A 231 6.02 17.39 14.91
N ALA A 232 6.10 18.58 15.49
CA ALA A 232 7.19 19.54 15.36
C ALA A 232 7.68 19.96 16.74
N PRO A 233 8.92 20.46 16.90
CA PRO A 233 9.42 20.95 18.19
C PRO A 233 8.51 22.02 18.83
N GLU A 234 7.86 22.84 18.00
CA GLU A 234 7.04 23.99 18.40
C GLU A 234 5.53 23.69 18.34
N GLY A 235 5.12 22.42 18.19
CA GLY A 235 3.72 22.01 18.11
C GLY A 235 3.49 20.92 17.06
N SER A 236 2.56 21.14 16.14
CA SER A 236 2.25 20.21 15.05
C SER A 236 2.09 20.93 13.72
N ALA A 237 2.75 20.41 12.68
CA ALA A 237 2.71 20.96 11.34
C ALA A 237 1.67 20.22 10.47
N LEU A 238 0.67 20.95 10.00
CA LEU A 238 -0.21 20.54 8.91
C LEU A 238 0.51 20.74 7.57
N ARG A 239 0.81 19.66 6.86
CA ARG A 239 1.40 19.69 5.52
C ARG A 239 0.34 19.35 4.48
N LEU A 240 0.19 20.23 3.50
CA LEU A 240 -0.73 20.07 2.37
C LEU A 240 0.05 20.09 1.08
N LYS A 241 -0.37 19.26 0.12
CA LYS A 241 0.05 19.36 -1.27
C LYS A 241 -1.16 19.74 -2.09
N LEU A 242 -1.18 20.97 -2.61
CA LEU A 242 -2.33 21.54 -3.30
C LEU A 242 -2.03 21.69 -4.80
N ALA A 243 -3.05 21.51 -5.63
CA ALA A 243 -2.93 21.72 -7.08
C ALA A 243 -2.55 23.18 -7.41
N THR A 244 -1.95 23.37 -8.59
CA THR A 244 -1.62 24.67 -9.19
C THR A 244 -2.00 24.73 -10.67
N GLY A 245 -2.08 25.95 -11.20
CA GLY A 245 -2.19 26.19 -12.65
C GLY A 245 -3.49 26.86 -13.09
N ASP A 246 -4.62 26.56 -12.45
CA ASP A 246 -5.93 27.15 -12.80
C ASP A 246 -6.55 27.97 -11.65
N GLY A 247 -7.63 28.70 -11.98
CA GLY A 247 -8.33 29.56 -11.02
C GLY A 247 -9.04 28.79 -9.90
N VAL A 248 -9.40 27.53 -10.12
CA VAL A 248 -9.98 26.65 -9.09
C VAL A 248 -8.92 26.29 -8.06
N ALA A 249 -7.74 25.89 -8.53
CA ALA A 249 -6.59 25.58 -7.70
C ALA A 249 -6.16 26.79 -6.87
N GLU A 250 -6.17 27.99 -7.46
CA GLU A 250 -5.91 29.24 -6.73
C GLU A 250 -6.93 29.52 -5.63
N ALA A 251 -8.22 29.42 -5.94
CA ALA A 251 -9.29 29.57 -4.95
C ALA A 251 -9.17 28.53 -3.81
N CYS A 252 -8.85 27.27 -4.13
CA CYS A 252 -8.63 26.22 -3.14
C CYS A 252 -7.45 26.54 -2.21
N ARG A 253 -6.35 27.10 -2.73
CA ARG A 253 -5.20 27.52 -1.91
C ARG A 253 -5.57 28.67 -0.99
N GLU A 254 -6.33 29.65 -1.46
CA GLU A 254 -6.76 30.77 -0.62
C GLU A 254 -7.73 30.31 0.48
N VAL A 255 -8.68 29.42 0.16
CA VAL A 255 -9.56 28.80 1.17
C VAL A 255 -8.75 28.02 2.21
N ALA A 256 -7.75 27.25 1.78
CA ALA A 256 -6.87 26.51 2.69
C ALA A 256 -6.10 27.47 3.61
N ARG A 257 -5.53 28.53 3.05
CA ARG A 257 -4.80 29.58 3.78
C ARG A 257 -5.68 30.29 4.79
N ALA A 258 -6.81 30.85 4.34
CA ALA A 258 -7.73 31.59 5.19
C ALA A 258 -8.26 30.73 6.33
N THR A 259 -8.55 29.45 6.07
CA THR A 259 -9.03 28.52 7.09
C THR A 259 -7.96 28.17 8.11
N ALA A 260 -6.74 27.85 7.65
CA ALA A 260 -5.63 27.55 8.56
C ALA A 260 -5.31 28.75 9.46
N VAL A 261 -5.22 29.96 8.89
CA VAL A 261 -4.93 31.20 9.64
C VAL A 261 -6.04 31.52 10.64
N ALA A 262 -7.32 31.37 10.24
CA ALA A 262 -8.45 31.61 11.14
C ALA A 262 -8.47 30.66 12.35
N LEU A 263 -7.89 29.46 12.21
CA LEU A 263 -7.76 28.48 13.29
C LEU A 263 -6.42 28.58 14.04
N GLY A 264 -5.67 29.67 13.86
CA GLY A 264 -4.43 29.93 14.58
C GLY A 264 -3.18 29.30 13.96
N GLY A 265 -3.27 28.79 12.72
CA GLY A 265 -2.14 28.23 11.99
C GLY A 265 -1.22 29.30 11.42
N VAL A 266 0.08 29.16 11.67
CA VAL A 266 1.12 30.05 11.12
C VAL A 266 1.75 29.41 9.90
N LEU A 267 1.80 30.13 8.77
CA LEU A 267 2.44 29.64 7.56
C LEU A 267 3.93 29.37 7.80
N ILE A 268 4.40 28.20 7.40
CA ILE A 268 5.81 27.79 7.47
C ILE A 268 6.33 27.38 6.10
N ASP A 269 7.66 27.38 5.92
CA ASP A 269 8.27 26.87 4.70
C ASP A 269 7.93 25.37 4.53
N ALA A 270 7.28 25.08 3.40
CA ALA A 270 6.87 23.75 3.03
C ALA A 270 8.05 22.78 2.81
N LYS A 271 9.26 23.31 2.54
CA LYS A 271 10.52 22.56 2.37
C LYS A 271 11.29 22.32 3.66
N LEU A 272 10.90 22.94 4.77
CA LEU A 272 11.57 22.72 6.05
C LEU A 272 11.40 21.25 6.44
N GLU A 273 12.43 20.42 6.23
CA GLU A 273 12.49 19.08 6.81
C GLU A 273 12.50 19.26 8.32
N LEU A 274 11.35 19.04 8.95
CA LEU A 274 11.30 19.01 10.40
C LEU A 274 12.03 17.74 10.81
N PRO A 275 13.01 17.81 11.74
CA PRO A 275 13.71 16.63 12.23
C PRO A 275 12.65 15.62 12.64
N LYS A 276 12.80 14.36 12.20
CA LYS A 276 11.90 13.29 12.62
C LYS A 276 11.85 13.32 14.13
N ALA A 277 10.76 13.82 14.71
CA ALA A 277 10.49 13.62 16.11
C ALA A 277 10.55 12.10 16.30
N ARG A 278 11.52 11.64 17.08
CA ARG A 278 11.50 10.26 17.57
C ARG A 278 10.13 10.13 18.20
N ALA A 279 9.29 9.22 17.70
CA ALA A 279 8.07 8.88 18.39
C ALA A 279 8.47 8.69 19.86
N PRO A 280 7.84 9.39 20.82
CA PRO A 280 8.06 9.04 22.22
C PRO A 280 7.84 7.54 22.28
N GLN A 281 8.77 6.81 22.91
CA GLN A 281 8.52 5.42 23.25
C GLN A 281 7.33 5.45 24.20
N GLY A 282 6.13 5.47 23.64
CA GLY A 282 4.91 5.29 24.39
C GLY A 282 5.06 3.98 25.13
N ALA A 283 4.61 3.95 26.38
CA ALA A 283 4.54 2.72 27.13
C ALA A 283 3.87 1.67 26.21
N PRO A 284 4.43 0.45 26.10
CA PRO A 284 3.86 -0.56 25.22
C PRO A 284 2.36 -0.69 25.50
N ALA A 285 1.54 -0.94 24.49
CA ALA A 285 0.07 -0.99 24.67
C ALA A 285 -0.36 -1.90 25.84
N SER A 286 0.45 -2.93 26.14
CA SER A 286 0.31 -3.76 27.34
C SER A 286 0.39 -3.00 28.66
N ALA A 287 1.31 -2.04 28.81
CA ALA A 287 1.44 -1.21 30.01
C ALA A 287 0.25 -0.27 30.20
N ILE A 288 -0.30 0.30 29.11
CA ILE A 288 -1.51 1.14 29.16
C ILE A 288 -2.73 0.31 29.58
N VAL A 289 -2.85 -0.91 29.05
CA VAL A 289 -3.94 -1.85 29.42
C VAL A 289 -3.82 -2.27 30.88
N THR A 290 -2.61 -2.59 31.37
CA THR A 290 -2.38 -2.93 32.78
C THR A 290 -2.71 -1.76 33.71
N GLU A 291 -2.34 -0.53 33.33
CA GLU A 291 -2.66 0.67 34.10
C GLU A 291 -4.17 0.94 34.14
N LEU A 292 -4.88 0.78 33.01
CA LEU A 292 -6.34 0.90 32.97
C LEU A 292 -7.03 -0.19 33.79
N ALA A 293 -6.57 -1.44 33.71
CA ALA A 293 -7.12 -2.55 34.48
C ALA A 293 -6.97 -2.30 36.00
N ALA A 294 -5.82 -1.81 36.44
CA ALA A 294 -5.58 -1.46 37.85
C ALA A 294 -6.44 -0.27 38.34
N ARG A 295 -6.78 0.68 37.46
CA ARG A 295 -7.68 1.81 37.80
C ARG A 295 -9.15 1.41 37.81
N LEU A 296 -9.55 0.47 36.95
CA LEU A 296 -10.93 0.00 36.84
C LEU A 296 -11.30 -1.04 37.90
N ASP A 297 -10.31 -1.77 38.41
CA ASP A 297 -10.48 -2.71 39.52
C ASP A 297 -9.45 -2.50 40.65
N PRO A 298 -9.54 -1.40 41.39
CA PRO A 298 -8.58 -1.08 42.45
C PRO A 298 -8.67 -2.04 43.66
N ARG A 299 -9.65 -2.96 43.69
CA ARG A 299 -9.87 -3.92 44.77
C ARG A 299 -9.66 -5.39 44.36
N GLY A 300 -9.36 -5.67 43.09
CA GLY A 300 -9.08 -7.02 42.59
C GLY A 300 -10.31 -7.94 42.57
N VAL A 301 -11.51 -7.41 42.34
CA VAL A 301 -12.77 -8.17 42.37
C VAL A 301 -13.08 -8.84 41.02
N LEU A 302 -12.50 -8.37 39.91
CA LEU A 302 -12.75 -8.84 38.55
C LEU A 302 -11.73 -9.89 38.05
N GLY A 303 -11.06 -10.59 38.97
CA GLY A 303 -10.17 -11.71 38.65
C GLY A 303 -10.86 -12.84 37.91
#